data_AF-A0A4P6PYH3-F1
#
_entry.id   AF-A0A4P6PYH3-F1
#
_cell.length_a   1.000
_cell.length_b   1.000
_cell.length_c   1.000
_cell.angle_alpha   90.00
_cell.angle_beta   90.00
_cell.angle_gamma   90.00
#
_symmetry.space_group_name_H-M   'P 1'
#
loop_
_entity.id
_entity.type
_entity.pdbx_description
1 polymer ?
#
loop_
_entity_poly.entity_id
_entity_poly.type
_entity_poly.pdbx_seq_one_letter_code
_entity_poly.pdbx_strand_id
1 'polypeptide(L)'
;MTSNHRPPVPPRPRRPYAPPRLSAEDYAQVAELTLAHPAWSITYAADTEGRVVYAAERPEAAMCLAAPDVGALARLLVTAEEVRR
;
A
#
# COMPACT_ATOMS: atom_id res chain seq x y z
N MET A 1 -6.05 42.56 36.56
CA MET A 1 -6.24 41.27 35.88
C MET A 1 -5.05 41.07 34.94
N THR A 2 -4.06 40.28 35.34
CA THR A 2 -2.85 39.99 34.54
C THR A 2 -3.13 38.80 33.62
N SER A 3 -3.33 39.07 32.33
CA SER A 3 -3.47 38.00 31.33
C SER A 3 -2.14 37.28 31.15
N ASN A 4 -2.12 36.00 31.51
CA ASN A 4 -1.03 35.06 31.22
C ASN A 4 -0.96 34.85 29.70
N HIS A 5 -0.09 35.59 29.02
CA HIS A 5 0.22 35.37 27.62
C HIS A 5 1.17 34.17 27.50
N ARG A 6 0.62 32.97 27.27
CA ARG A 6 1.42 31.78 26.98
C ARG A 6 1.93 31.90 25.54
N PRO A 7 3.26 31.84 25.30
CA PRO A 7 3.79 31.93 23.94
C PRO A 7 3.30 30.75 23.09
N PRO A 8 3.13 30.96 21.77
CA PRO A 8 2.76 29.88 20.86
C PRO A 8 3.82 28.79 20.87
N VAL A 9 3.40 27.53 20.97
CA VAL A 9 4.28 26.38 20.83
C VAL A 9 4.83 26.37 19.39
N PRO A 10 6.15 26.32 19.17
CA PRO A 10 6.71 26.26 17.82
C PRO A 10 6.22 25.00 17.10
N PRO A 11 5.97 25.07 15.78
CA PRO A 11 5.57 23.90 15.01
C PRO A 11 6.67 22.84 15.12
N ARG A 12 6.28 21.60 15.44
CA ARG A 12 7.21 20.47 15.45
C ARG A 12 7.85 20.36 14.05
N PRO A 13 9.18 20.16 13.95
CA PRO A 13 9.81 19.96 12.65
C PRO A 13 9.16 18.76 11.97
N ARG A 14 8.66 18.97 10.74
CA ARG A 14 8.15 17.89 9.90
C ARG A 14 9.33 16.97 9.60
N ARG A 15 9.30 15.74 10.12
CA ARG A 15 10.28 14.73 9.71
C ARG A 15 10.14 14.54 8.19
N PRO A 16 11.26 14.52 7.43
CA PRO A 16 11.22 14.12 6.03
C PRO A 16 10.54 12.76 5.91
N TYR A 17 9.54 12.64 5.04
CA TYR A 17 8.91 11.36 4.75
C TYR A 17 9.95 10.46 4.09
N ALA A 18 10.21 9.31 4.72
CA ALA A 18 10.96 8.22 4.14
C ALA A 18 10.01 7.02 4.10
N PRO A 19 9.52 6.60 2.92
CA PRO A 19 8.66 5.44 2.82
C PRO A 19 9.38 4.22 3.42
N PRO A 20 8.68 3.36 4.18
CA PRO A 20 9.25 2.09 4.60
C PRO A 20 9.70 1.31 3.35
N ARG A 21 10.89 0.71 3.44
CA ARG A 21 11.34 -0.24 2.41
C ARG A 21 10.56 -1.53 2.63
N LEU A 22 10.03 -2.11 1.55
CA LEU A 22 9.56 -3.49 1.60
C LEU A 22 10.69 -4.41 2.03
N SER A 23 10.33 -5.51 2.67
CA SER A 23 11.26 -6.62 2.84
C SER A 23 11.63 -7.19 1.46
N ALA A 24 12.81 -7.82 1.37
CA ALA A 24 13.23 -8.49 0.13
C ALA A 24 12.26 -9.63 -0.24
N GLU A 25 11.66 -10.27 0.78
CA GLU A 25 10.66 -11.33 0.61
C GLU A 25 9.37 -10.78 -0.01
N ASP A 26 8.80 -9.72 0.54
CA ASP A 26 7.58 -9.10 -0.01
C ASP A 26 7.80 -8.63 -1.45
N TYR A 27 8.98 -8.04 -1.72
CA TYR A 27 9.32 -7.61 -3.07
C TYR A 27 9.38 -8.77 -4.06
N ALA A 28 10.02 -9.89 -3.67
CA ALA A 28 10.09 -11.09 -4.50
C ALA A 28 8.68 -11.65 -4.78
N GLN A 29 7.83 -11.73 -3.75
CA GLN A 29 6.45 -12.22 -3.92
C GLN A 29 5.61 -11.32 -4.83
N VAL A 30 5.74 -9.99 -4.71
CA VAL A 30 5.05 -9.05 -5.63
C VAL A 30 5.53 -9.25 -7.07
N ALA A 31 6.84 -9.46 -7.28
CA ALA A 31 7.38 -9.73 -8.61
C ALA A 31 6.83 -11.05 -9.18
N GLU A 32 6.78 -12.11 -8.38
CA GLU A 32 6.20 -13.40 -8.77
C GLU A 32 4.72 -13.27 -9.14
N LEU A 33 3.91 -12.57 -8.32
CA LEU A 33 2.50 -12.33 -8.63
C LEU A 33 2.32 -11.55 -9.92
N THR A 34 3.16 -10.54 -10.16
CA THR A 34 3.10 -9.73 -11.39
C THR A 34 3.36 -10.59 -12.62
N LEU A 35 4.29 -11.54 -12.54
CA LEU A 35 4.58 -12.48 -13.61
C LEU A 35 3.48 -13.54 -13.78
N ALA A 36 2.90 -14.01 -12.68
CA ALA A 36 1.84 -15.02 -12.70
C ALA A 36 0.50 -14.47 -13.23
N HIS A 37 0.22 -13.18 -13.01
CA HIS A 37 -1.04 -12.53 -13.33
C HIS A 37 -0.83 -11.35 -14.29
N PRO A 38 -0.41 -11.58 -15.56
CA PRO A 38 0.01 -10.52 -16.48
C PRO A 38 -1.10 -9.54 -16.89
N ALA A 39 -2.37 -9.90 -16.66
CA ALA A 39 -3.51 -9.01 -16.89
C ALA A 39 -3.69 -7.96 -15.77
N TRP A 40 -2.90 -8.03 -14.69
CA TRP A 40 -3.02 -7.19 -13.51
C TRP A 40 -1.79 -6.31 -13.33
N SER A 41 -2.02 -5.04 -13.04
CA SER A 41 -1.01 -4.10 -12.59
C SER A 41 -0.96 -4.14 -11.06
N ILE A 42 0.13 -4.66 -10.50
CA ILE A 42 0.31 -4.77 -9.05
C ILE A 42 1.19 -3.61 -8.55
N THR A 43 0.71 -2.91 -7.52
CA THR A 43 1.41 -1.80 -6.87
C THR A 43 1.37 -1.96 -5.36
N TYR A 44 2.25 -1.25 -4.66
CA TYR A 44 2.19 -1.12 -3.21
C TYR A 44 2.41 0.34 -2.82
N ALA A 45 1.76 0.76 -1.74
CA ALA A 45 1.91 2.07 -1.14
C ALA A 45 2.10 1.92 0.36
N ALA A 46 2.75 2.90 0.97
CA ALA A 46 2.90 2.96 2.41
C ALA A 46 2.41 4.30 2.95
N ASP A 47 1.78 4.28 4.12
CA ASP A 47 1.37 5.49 4.81
C ASP A 47 2.48 6.08 5.71
N THR A 48 2.16 7.19 6.37
CA THR A 48 3.09 7.86 7.31
C THR A 48 3.38 7.07 8.57
N GLU A 49 2.56 6.06 8.90
CA GLU A 49 2.77 5.12 10.00
C GLU A 49 3.60 3.90 9.58
N GLY A 50 3.92 3.79 8.28
CA GLY A 50 4.68 2.69 7.70
C GLY A 50 3.82 1.46 7.36
N ARG A 51 2.49 1.58 7.38
CA ARG A 51 1.60 0.49 6.96
C ARG A 51 1.62 0.39 5.45
N VAL A 52 1.95 -0.80 4.95
CA VAL A 52 1.94 -1.09 3.51
C VAL A 52 0.57 -1.61 3.11
N VAL A 53 0.08 -1.14 1.96
CA VAL A 53 -1.11 -1.67 1.28
C VAL A 53 -0.68 -2.10 -0.11
N TYR A 54 -1.05 -3.32 -0.47
CA TYR A 54 -0.84 -3.88 -1.79
C TYR A 54 -2.12 -3.76 -2.60
N ALA A 55 -2.02 -3.30 -3.84
CA ALA A 55 -3.14 -3.12 -4.73
C ALA A 55 -2.89 -3.82 -6.07
N ALA A 56 -3.94 -4.36 -6.67
CA ALA A 56 -3.90 -4.89 -8.01
C ALA A 56 -5.06 -4.31 -8.82
N GLU A 57 -4.74 -3.84 -10.02
CA GLU A 57 -5.70 -3.22 -10.92
C GLU A 57 -5.74 -3.98 -12.24
N ARG A 58 -6.94 -4.25 -12.74
CA ARG A 58 -7.17 -4.81 -14.06
C ARG A 58 -8.00 -3.83 -14.89
N PRO A 59 -7.36 -3.00 -15.75
CA PRO A 59 -8.04 -1.91 -16.45
C PRO A 59 -9.20 -2.38 -17.34
N GLU A 60 -8.99 -3.45 -18.11
CA GLU A 60 -10.00 -4.02 -19.01
C GLU A 60 -11.26 -4.51 -18.28
N ALA A 61 -11.11 -4.79 -16.98
CA ALA A 61 -12.15 -5.31 -16.12
C ALA A 61 -12.85 -4.23 -15.29
N ALA A 62 -12.33 -3.01 -15.27
CA ALA A 62 -12.64 -1.99 -14.26
C ALA A 62 -12.61 -2.56 -12.82
N MET A 63 -11.61 -3.40 -12.53
CA MET A 63 -11.52 -4.13 -11.25
C MET A 63 -10.27 -3.69 -10.48
N CYS A 64 -10.45 -3.41 -9.19
CA CYS A 64 -9.39 -3.06 -8.26
C CYS A 64 -9.50 -3.95 -7.02
N LEU A 65 -8.37 -4.49 -6.59
CA LEU A 65 -8.21 -5.29 -5.38
C LEU A 65 -7.20 -4.59 -4.48
N ALA A 66 -7.42 -4.63 -3.16
CA ALA A 66 -6.49 -4.12 -2.18
C ALA A 66 -6.39 -5.07 -0.98
N ALA A 67 -5.20 -5.23 -0.45
CA ALA A 67 -4.92 -6.14 0.66
C ALA A 67 -3.82 -5.57 1.58
N PRO A 68 -3.83 -5.92 2.88
CA PRO A 68 -2.82 -5.47 3.83
C PRO A 68 -1.48 -6.21 3.70
N ASP A 69 -1.45 -7.36 3.04
CA ASP A 69 -0.26 -8.18 2.80
C ASP A 69 -0.32 -8.88 1.43
N VAL A 70 0.84 -9.34 0.95
CA VAL A 70 0.98 -9.95 -0.38
C VAL A 70 0.22 -11.27 -0.49
N GLY A 71 0.17 -12.06 0.59
CA GLY A 71 -0.53 -13.34 0.61
C GLY A 71 -2.05 -13.19 0.49
N ALA A 72 -2.62 -12.19 1.16
CA ALA A 72 -4.01 -11.82 1.00
C ALA A 72 -4.33 -11.33 -0.42
N LEU A 73 -3.44 -10.54 -1.03
CA LEU A 73 -3.61 -10.10 -2.43
C LEU A 73 -3.59 -11.30 -3.40
N ALA A 74 -2.66 -12.24 -3.22
CA ALA A 74 -2.55 -13.44 -4.04
C ALA A 74 -3.86 -14.24 -4.06
N ARG A 75 -4.49 -14.43 -2.89
CA ARG A 75 -5.77 -15.15 -2.78
C ARG A 75 -6.90 -14.42 -3.49
N LEU A 76 -6.95 -13.10 -3.38
CA LEU A 76 -7.94 -12.28 -4.09
C LEU A 76 -7.77 -12.37 -5.61
N LEU A 77 -6.54 -12.35 -6.11
CA LEU A 77 -6.25 -12.48 -7.54
C LEU A 77 -6.75 -13.82 -8.09
N VAL A 78 -6.41 -14.94 -7.44
CA VAL A 78 -6.89 -16.27 -7.84
C VAL A 78 -8.42 -16.31 -7.87
N THR A 79 -9.07 -15.82 -6.81
CA THR A 79 -10.53 -15.79 -6.73
C THR A 79 -11.15 -14.95 -7.84
N ALA A 80 -10.58 -13.77 -8.13
CA ALA A 80 -11.08 -12.86 -9.15
C ALA A 80 -10.94 -13.42 -10.57
N GLU A 81 -9.92 -14.24 -10.82
CA GLU A 81 -9.74 -14.95 -12.09
C GLU A 81 -10.68 -16.15 -12.24
N GLU A 82 -10.94 -16.88 -11.16
CA GLU A 82 -11.89 -18.00 -11.15
C GLU A 82 -13.32 -17.56 -11.45
N VAL A 83 -13.78 -16.45 -10.84
CA VAL A 83 -15.13 -15.89 -11.07
C VAL A 83 -15.36 -15.47 -12.54
N ARG A 84 -14.28 -15.29 -13.31
CA ARG A 84 -14.32 -14.84 -14.70
C ARG A 84 -14.10 -15.94 -15.75
N ARG A 85 -13.84 -17.18 -15.33
CA ARG A 85 -13.83 -18.34 -16.23
C ARG A 85 -15.25 -18.86 -16.45
#